data_AF-A0A160TLF5-F1
#
_entry.id   AF-A0A160TLF5-F1
#
_cell.length_a   1.000
_cell.length_b   1.000
_cell.length_c   1.000
_cell.angle_alpha   90.00
_cell.angle_beta   90.00
_cell.angle_gamma   90.00
#
_symmetry.space_group_name_H-M   'P 1'
#
loop_
_entity.id
_entity.type
_entity.pdbx_description
1 polymer ?
#
loop_
_entity_poly.entity_id
_entity_poly.type
_entity_poly.pdbx_seq_one_letter_code
_entity_poly.pdbx_strand_id
1 'polypeptide(L)'
;MQRRPEMCIVNRELVEDLEPLVGSQAEVMQRLGISWNSWIKIVAGLPVRKSVGQRLKERALAQAASVQGLKAKFPCSSAPDGINRAALDNAFMFPAANDAEPAPRPAGYGLRGVRRARSFGMCEGAAH
;
A
#
# COMPACT_ATOMS: atom_id res chain seq x y z
N MET A 1 -23.65 -16.28 -12.93
CA MET A 1 -22.47 -16.75 -12.17
C MET A 1 -21.65 -15.55 -11.74
N GLN A 2 -21.61 -15.22 -10.45
CA GLN A 2 -20.75 -14.14 -9.95
C GLN A 2 -19.31 -14.66 -9.92
N ARG A 3 -18.45 -14.19 -10.84
CA ARG A 3 -17.02 -14.48 -10.77
C ARG A 3 -16.47 -13.89 -9.47
N ARG A 4 -15.74 -14.69 -8.69
CA ARG A 4 -15.01 -14.17 -7.53
C ARG A 4 -14.06 -13.06 -8.01
N PRO A 5 -13.99 -11.92 -7.31
CA PRO A 5 -13.06 -10.86 -7.68
C PRO A 5 -11.62 -11.38 -7.57
N GLU A 6 -10.82 -11.17 -8.61
CA GLU A 6 -9.39 -11.48 -8.59
C GLU A 6 -8.68 -10.73 -7.46
N MET A 7 -7.77 -11.42 -6.78
CA MET A 7 -7.02 -10.90 -5.66
C MET A 7 -5.54 -10.75 -6.02
N CYS A 8 -4.87 -9.77 -5.41
CA CYS A 8 -3.43 -9.55 -5.55
C CYS A 8 -2.80 -9.17 -4.20
N ILE A 9 -1.50 -9.37 -4.10
CA ILE A 9 -0.67 -8.88 -3.00
C ILE A 9 0.21 -7.76 -3.56
N VAL A 10 0.28 -6.63 -2.87
CA VAL A 10 1.16 -5.51 -3.25
C VAL A 10 2.56 -5.79 -2.68
N ASN A 11 3.59 -5.49 -3.46
CA ASN A 11 4.97 -5.66 -3.02
C ASN A 11 5.26 -4.78 -1.79
N ARG A 12 5.54 -5.44 -0.66
CA ARG A 12 5.77 -4.79 0.63
C ARG A 12 6.89 -3.77 0.59
N GLU A 13 7.98 -4.04 -0.12
CA GLU A 13 9.10 -3.11 -0.19
C GLU A 13 8.69 -1.77 -0.81
N LEU A 14 7.74 -1.79 -1.75
CA LEU A 14 7.20 -0.56 -2.35
C LEU A 14 6.20 0.12 -1.42
N VAL A 15 5.46 -0.64 -0.62
CA VAL A 15 4.55 -0.08 0.39
C VAL A 15 5.32 0.70 1.44
N GLU A 16 6.47 0.18 1.88
CA GLU A 16 7.36 0.85 2.85
C GLU A 16 7.91 2.18 2.30
N ASP A 17 8.13 2.29 1.00
CA ASP A 17 8.53 3.56 0.36
C ASP A 17 7.36 4.56 0.24
N LEU A 18 6.12 4.06 0.19
CA LEU A 18 4.90 4.87 0.07
C LEU A 18 4.36 5.32 1.43
N GLU A 19 4.58 4.56 2.50
CA GLU A 19 4.07 4.85 3.84
C GLU A 19 4.43 6.26 4.36
N PRO A 20 5.67 6.77 4.17
CA PRO A 20 6.03 8.13 4.58
C PRO A 20 5.26 9.24 3.86
N LEU A 21 4.63 8.94 2.71
CA LEU A 21 3.86 9.90 1.93
C LEU A 21 2.42 10.07 2.46
N VAL A 22 2.00 9.23 3.40
CA VAL A 22 0.64 9.21 3.94
C VAL A 22 0.67 9.18 5.46
N GLY A 23 0.56 10.35 6.08
CA GLY A 23 0.55 10.50 7.55
C GLY A 23 -0.84 10.33 8.17
N SER A 24 -1.90 10.32 7.35
CA SER A 24 -3.29 10.27 7.80
C SER A 24 -4.21 9.50 6.85
N GLN A 25 -5.38 9.11 7.36
CA GLN A 25 -6.45 8.50 6.57
C GLN A 25 -6.88 9.38 5.39
N ALA A 26 -6.97 10.69 5.59
CA ALA A 26 -7.35 11.63 4.53
C ALA A 26 -6.31 11.63 3.40
N GLU A 27 -5.02 11.63 3.75
CA GLU A 27 -3.93 11.59 2.76
C GLU A 27 -3.89 10.28 1.98
N VAL A 28 -4.19 9.14 2.61
CA VAL A 28 -4.33 7.87 1.88
C VAL A 28 -5.40 7.99 0.79
N MET A 29 -6.57 8.53 1.14
CA MET A 29 -7.66 8.66 0.17
C MET A 29 -7.31 9.67 -0.93
N GLN A 30 -6.68 10.79 -0.60
CA GLN A 30 -6.33 11.85 -1.54
C GLN A 30 -5.15 11.49 -2.46
N ARG A 31 -4.07 10.93 -1.90
CA ARG A 31 -2.82 10.66 -2.62
C ARG A 31 -2.79 9.29 -3.29
N LEU A 32 -3.34 8.28 -2.64
CA LEU A 32 -3.29 6.89 -3.12
C LEU A 32 -4.60 6.44 -3.78
N GLY A 33 -5.69 7.20 -3.61
CA GLY A 33 -6.97 6.90 -4.28
C GLY A 33 -7.63 5.60 -3.82
N ILE A 34 -7.29 5.13 -2.63
CA ILE A 34 -7.83 3.91 -2.02
C ILE A 34 -8.40 4.19 -0.64
N SER A 35 -9.28 3.31 -0.16
CA SER A 35 -9.82 3.41 1.19
C SER A 35 -8.76 3.13 2.26
N TRP A 36 -8.92 3.72 3.43
CA TRP A 36 -8.06 3.43 4.59
C TRP A 36 -8.04 1.94 4.97
N ASN A 37 -9.18 1.25 4.86
CA ASN A 37 -9.25 -0.19 5.13
C ASN A 37 -8.41 -1.00 4.12
N SER A 38 -8.44 -0.61 2.84
CA SER A 38 -7.59 -1.22 1.83
C SER A 38 -6.11 -0.98 2.14
N TRP A 39 -5.75 0.22 2.57
CA TRP A 39 -4.38 0.57 2.96
C TRP A 39 -3.89 -0.27 4.14
N ILE A 40 -4.70 -0.42 5.20
CA ILE A 40 -4.36 -1.28 6.34
C ILE A 40 -4.06 -2.72 5.89
N LYS A 41 -4.87 -3.27 4.97
CA LYS A 41 -4.64 -4.62 4.44
C LYS A 41 -3.32 -4.71 3.68
N ILE A 42 -3.02 -3.71 2.86
CA ILE A 42 -1.80 -3.65 2.06
C ILE A 42 -0.55 -3.58 2.96
N VAL A 43 -0.55 -2.70 3.96
CA VAL A 43 0.54 -2.59 4.95
C VAL A 43 0.70 -3.89 5.75
N ALA A 44 -0.41 -4.59 6.04
CA ALA A 44 -0.38 -5.89 6.69
C ALA A 44 0.04 -7.06 5.77
N GLY A 45 0.34 -6.81 4.48
CA GLY A 45 0.69 -7.84 3.50
C GLY A 45 -0.49 -8.75 3.12
N LEU A 46 -1.72 -8.32 3.35
CA LEU A 46 -2.93 -9.10 3.08
C LEU A 46 -3.41 -8.93 1.64
N PRO A 47 -4.00 -9.97 1.02
CA PRO A 47 -4.58 -9.85 -0.31
C PRO A 47 -5.67 -8.78 -0.39
N VAL A 48 -5.63 -8.01 -1.46
CA VAL A 48 -6.66 -7.02 -1.84
C VAL A 48 -7.21 -7.35 -3.22
N ARG A 49 -8.35 -6.73 -3.58
CA ARG A 49 -8.88 -6.88 -4.93
C ARG A 49 -7.90 -6.28 -5.94
N LYS A 50 -7.75 -6.94 -7.09
CA LYS A 50 -6.89 -6.48 -8.19
C LYS A 50 -7.15 -5.03 -8.60
N SER A 51 -8.42 -4.60 -8.61
CA SER A 51 -8.80 -3.22 -8.91
C SER A 51 -8.29 -2.19 -7.89
N VAL A 52 -8.14 -2.59 -6.62
CA VAL A 52 -7.55 -1.73 -5.58
C VAL A 52 -6.04 -1.61 -5.80
N GLY A 53 -5.37 -2.74 -6.06
CA GLY A 53 -3.94 -2.76 -6.37
C GLY A 53 -3.61 -1.95 -7.63
N GLN A 54 -4.43 -2.05 -8.68
CA GLN A 54 -4.28 -1.27 -9.91
C GLN A 54 -4.37 0.24 -9.67
N ARG A 55 -5.37 0.71 -8.93
CA ARG A 55 -5.49 2.14 -8.59
C ARG A 55 -4.28 2.64 -7.81
N LEU A 56 -3.82 1.86 -6.84
CA LEU A 56 -2.63 2.20 -6.08
C LEU A 56 -1.39 2.25 -7.01
N LYS A 57 -1.24 1.27 -7.90
CA LYS A 57 -0.14 1.21 -8.89
C LYS A 57 -0.13 2.44 -9.79
N GLU A 58 -1.26 2.80 -10.38
CA GLU A 58 -1.40 3.97 -11.25
C GLU A 58 -1.00 5.26 -10.52
N ARG A 59 -1.45 5.42 -9.27
CA ARG A 59 -1.10 6.59 -8.44
C ARG A 59 0.37 6.61 -8.04
N ALA A 60 0.95 5.46 -7.72
CA ALA A 60 2.37 5.34 -7.38
C ALA A 60 3.25 5.62 -8.60
N LEU A 61 2.90 5.10 -9.78
CA LEU A 61 3.61 5.37 -11.03
C LEU A 61 3.54 6.84 -11.43
N ALA A 62 2.38 7.48 -11.28
CA ALA A 62 2.22 8.90 -11.56
C ALA A 62 3.06 9.80 -10.62
N GLN A 63 3.28 9.33 -9.38
CA GLN A 63 4.06 10.04 -8.37
C GLN A 63 5.51 9.53 -8.26
N ALA A 64 5.93 8.57 -9.07
CA ALA A 64 7.19 7.85 -8.85
C ALA A 64 8.41 8.79 -8.77
N ALA A 65 8.41 9.85 -9.57
CA ALA A 65 9.48 10.86 -9.58
C ALA A 65 9.62 11.64 -8.27
N SER A 66 8.55 11.78 -7.47
CA SER A 66 8.58 12.44 -6.17
C SER A 66 8.86 11.50 -5.00
N VAL A 67 8.94 10.18 -5.25
CA VAL A 67 9.22 9.18 -4.22
C VAL A 67 10.69 8.76 -4.30
N GLN A 68 11.50 9.25 -3.36
CA GLN A 68 12.95 9.02 -3.36
C GLN A 68 13.31 7.52 -3.31
N GLY A 69 12.55 6.70 -2.56
CA GLY A 69 12.77 5.25 -2.46
C GLY A 69 12.61 4.52 -3.79
N LEU A 70 11.65 4.94 -4.63
CA LEU A 70 11.40 4.30 -5.93
C LEU A 70 12.51 4.59 -6.94
N LYS A 71 13.07 5.82 -6.92
CA LYS A 71 14.20 6.17 -7.79
C LYS A 71 15.47 5.36 -7.46
N ALA A 72 15.69 5.06 -6.18
CA ALA A 72 16.82 4.24 -5.76
C ALA A 72 16.66 2.76 -6.17
N LYS A 73 15.44 2.22 -6.10
CA LYS A 73 15.15 0.80 -6.41
C LYS A 73 15.03 0.52 -7.90
N PHE A 74 14.59 1.48 -8.70
CA PHE A 74 14.39 1.33 -10.14
C PHE A 74 15.15 2.39 -10.94
N PRO A 75 16.49 2.46 -10.85
CA PRO A 75 17.25 3.47 -11.58
C PRO A 75 17.20 3.22 -13.10
N CYS A 76 17.06 4.29 -13.88
CA CYS A 76 17.14 4.24 -15.34
C CYS A 76 17.76 5.52 -15.90
N SER A 77 19.03 5.46 -16.31
CA SER A 77 19.75 6.63 -16.84
C SER A 77 19.19 7.16 -18.16
N SER A 78 18.43 6.34 -18.90
CA SER A 78 17.79 6.72 -20.17
C SER A 78 16.39 7.31 -20.00
N ALA A 79 15.79 7.25 -18.81
CA ALA A 79 14.46 7.80 -18.54
C ALA A 79 14.55 9.27 -18.12
N PRO A 80 13.62 10.15 -18.55
CA PRO A 80 13.66 11.57 -18.22
C PRO A 80 13.52 11.88 -16.73
N ASP A 81 12.84 11.00 -15.98
CA ASP A 81 12.70 11.07 -14.52
C ASP A 81 13.73 10.20 -13.77
N GLY A 82 14.58 9.47 -14.50
CA GLY A 82 15.58 8.58 -13.94
C GLY A 82 15.02 7.24 -13.41
N ILE A 83 13.78 6.89 -13.74
CA ILE A 83 13.07 5.72 -13.18
C ILE A 83 12.71 4.70 -14.26
N ASN A 84 13.01 3.42 -14.03
CA ASN A 84 12.55 2.32 -14.86
C ASN A 84 11.09 2.00 -14.55
N ARG A 85 10.16 2.73 -15.19
CA ARG A 85 8.71 2.56 -14.97
C ARG A 85 8.20 1.17 -15.33
N ALA A 86 8.77 0.51 -16.35
CA ALA A 86 8.39 -0.84 -16.73
C ALA A 86 8.77 -1.87 -15.66
N ALA A 87 9.97 -1.75 -15.09
CA ALA A 87 10.41 -2.60 -13.98
C ALA A 87 9.57 -2.36 -12.71
N LEU A 88 9.26 -1.09 -12.39
CA LEU A 88 8.38 -0.74 -11.29
C LEU A 88 6.96 -1.31 -11.47
N ASP A 89 6.39 -1.22 -12.69
CA ASP A 89 5.06 -1.76 -12.99
C ASP A 89 5.00 -3.27 -12.75
N ASN A 90 6.00 -4.00 -13.27
CA ASN A 90 6.09 -5.45 -13.13
C ASN A 90 6.33 -5.91 -11.69
N ALA A 91 7.09 -5.13 -10.90
CA ALA A 91 7.40 -5.45 -9.51
C ALA A 91 6.28 -5.07 -8.53
N PHE A 92 5.22 -4.38 -8.96
CA PHE A 92 4.27 -3.76 -8.06
C PHE A 92 3.31 -4.74 -7.37
N MET A 93 2.85 -5.75 -8.11
CA MET A 93 1.83 -6.68 -7.63
C MET A 93 2.18 -8.12 -7.97
N PHE A 94 1.88 -9.01 -7.02
CA PHE A 94 1.94 -10.44 -7.20
C PHE A 94 0.52 -11.03 -7.22
N PRO A 95 0.28 -12.10 -8.00
CA PRO A 95 -0.99 -12.81 -7.92
C PRO A 95 -1.16 -13.37 -6.50
N ALA A 96 -2.32 -13.12 -5.89
CA ALA A 96 -2.67 -13.83 -4.66
C ALA A 96 -3.12 -15.23 -5.07
N ALA A 97 -2.58 -16.27 -4.45
CA ALA A 97 -3.12 -17.61 -4.63
C ALA A 97 -4.61 -17.59 -4.28
N ASN A 98 -5.46 -18.00 -5.23
CA ASN A 98 -6.93 -17.92 -5.09
C ASN A 98 -7.48 -18.80 -3.95
N ASP A 99 -6.63 -19.66 -3.36
CA ASP A 99 -6.94 -20.64 -2.32
C ASP A 99 -5.95 -20.63 -1.14
N ALA A 100 -5.23 -19.52 -0.90
CA ALA A 100 -4.39 -19.44 0.29
C ALA A 100 -5.24 -19.23 1.53
N GLU A 101 -5.41 -20.30 2.31
CA GLU A 101 -5.54 -20.24 3.76
C GLU A 101 -4.70 -19.06 4.30
N PRO A 102 -5.25 -18.19 5.16
CA PRO A 102 -4.54 -16.99 5.60
C PRO A 102 -3.18 -17.41 6.15
N ALA A 103 -2.11 -16.97 5.48
CA ALA A 103 -0.74 -17.23 5.90
C ALA A 103 -0.63 -17.01 7.42
N PRO A 104 -0.01 -17.94 8.18
CA PRO A 104 0.09 -17.82 9.62
C PRO A 104 0.69 -16.47 9.93
N ARG A 105 -0.06 -15.64 10.67
CA ARG A 105 0.35 -14.29 11.05
C ARG A 105 1.76 -14.38 11.62
N PRO A 106 2.79 -13.80 10.98
CA PRO A 106 4.11 -13.79 11.56
C PRO A 106 4.05 -13.03 12.89
N ALA A 107 4.20 -13.78 13.98
CA ALA A 107 4.26 -13.27 15.33
C ALA A 107 5.54 -12.44 15.46
N GLY A 108 5.45 -11.13 15.27
CA GLY A 108 6.62 -10.27 15.49
C GLY A 108 6.69 -8.93 14.78
N TYR A 109 5.75 -8.54 13.92
CA TYR A 109 5.79 -7.18 13.37
C TYR A 109 5.31 -6.19 14.41
N GLY A 110 6.28 -5.68 15.17
CA GLY A 110 6.13 -4.62 16.15
C GLY A 110 5.34 -3.45 15.54
N LEU A 111 4.11 -3.35 16.02
CA LEU A 111 3.14 -2.29 15.82
C LEU A 111 3.68 -0.92 16.31
N ARG A 112 4.78 -0.42 15.75
CA ARG A 112 5.26 0.94 16.06
C ARG A 112 4.37 2.01 15.42
N GLY A 113 3.69 1.70 14.30
CA GLY A 113 2.69 2.59 13.67
C GLY A 113 1.26 2.48 14.24
N VAL A 114 0.86 1.32 14.79
CA VAL A 114 -0.54 1.09 15.20
C VAL A 114 -0.82 1.58 16.64
N ARG A 115 0.22 1.87 17.44
CA ARG A 115 0.00 2.45 18.77
C ARG A 115 -0.51 3.89 18.74
N ARG A 116 -0.36 4.61 17.62
CA ARG A 116 -0.95 5.95 17.44
C ARG A 116 -2.41 5.92 16.98
N ALA A 117 -2.86 4.82 16.37
CA ALA A 117 -4.24 4.65 15.92
C ALA A 117 -5.24 4.32 17.05
N ARG A 118 -4.76 3.93 18.25
CA ARG A 118 -5.62 3.69 19.42
C ARG A 118 -5.74 4.88 20.39
N SER A 119 -4.91 5.91 20.24
CA SER A 119 -4.95 7.09 21.13
C SER A 119 -5.87 8.23 20.65
N PHE A 120 -6.33 8.20 19.39
CA PHE A 120 -7.30 9.19 18.90
C PHE A 120 -8.78 8.76 19.06
N GLY A 121 -9.04 7.58 19.63
CA GLY A 121 -10.40 7.05 19.85
C GLY A 121 -10.89 7.11 21.30
N MET A 122 -10.17 7.75 22.21
CA MET A 122 -10.53 7.86 23.63
C MET A 122 -10.15 9.23 24.18
N CYS A 123 -10.90 10.27 23.81
CA CYS A 123 -11.05 11.53 24.55
C CYS A 123 -12.20 12.34 23.93
N GLU A 124 -13.41 12.09 24.41
CA GLU A 124 -14.47 13.05 24.76
C GLU A 124 -15.65 12.17 25.22
N GLY A 125 -15.98 12.04 26.50
CA GLY A 125 -15.96 13.07 27.53
C GLY A 125 -17.42 13.38 27.86
N ALA A 126 -17.91 12.75 28.92
CA ALA A 126 -19.14 13.13 29.58
C ALA A 126 -19.07 14.58 30.10
N ALA A 127 -20.27 15.15 30.33
CA ALA A 127 -20.61 16.37 31.06
C ALA A 127 -20.97 17.60 30.20
N HIS A 128 -22.28 17.85 30.07
CA HIS A 128 -22.95 18.89 30.87
C HIS A 128 -24.44 18.61 31.00
#